data_AF-A0A2A9CWD2-F1
#
_entry.id   AF-A0A2A9CWD2-F1
#
_cell.length_a   1.000
_cell.length_b   1.000
_cell.length_c   1.000
_cell.angle_alpha   90.00
_cell.angle_beta   90.00
_cell.angle_gamma   90.00
#
_symmetry.space_group_name_H-M   'P 1'
#
loop_
_entity.id
_entity.type
_entity.pdbx_description
1 polymer ?
#
loop_
_entity_poly.entity_id
_entity_poly.type
_entity_poly.pdbx_seq_one_letter_code
_entity_poly.pdbx_strand_id
1 'polypeptide(L)'
;MNDLEELLRTDLARAAEPIDSGLDANDLLATGQRARRSRAMRVGAGLTAVLVTVAGLGLAVAATVANGGRAPVLATPSPAPSVSVTPSVSSATPSVSPTSGDTVPGKATFDLTGFGMNKTHSPFDQLVVVAKPTGTGMTSITATGSKLGQADQQTTAQIEAGRTSAAFVALGKRVVVTLVPGTATRAGLSTGLNVGLRASDTKVLPGTGLSALVTVFERGVAEPTKDVGVIWQTPDGSLYSTSGAEVPSAEVTVAGARTRVYRSEEIGELGLWGDGGTFSGTSMAIKDATPSSLIGGGVGHCGEVPPTGCTWANFVALPPGTTKLQLTLNPKAPDSDWTSATLSDGWVMVVAVNHASEETSTVVVSADYVDASGKAVHLGK
;
A
#
# COMPACT_ATOMS: atom_id res chain seq x y z
N MET A 1 -0.13 -44.22 -53.40
CA MET A 1 -0.48 -43.59 -52.10
C MET A 1 0.72 -42.76 -51.71
N ASN A 2 0.49 -41.47 -51.51
CA ASN A 2 1.50 -40.43 -51.57
C ASN A 2 2.06 -40.18 -50.17
N ASP A 3 3.37 -40.02 -50.02
CA ASP A 3 4.04 -39.80 -48.71
C ASP A 3 3.47 -38.58 -47.95
N LEU A 4 2.81 -37.68 -48.67
CA LEU A 4 2.10 -36.54 -48.11
C LEU A 4 0.84 -36.93 -47.30
N GLU A 5 0.10 -37.96 -47.72
CA GLU A 5 -1.07 -38.46 -46.99
C GLU A 5 -0.66 -39.18 -45.70
N GLU A 6 0.46 -39.91 -45.74
CA GLU A 6 1.03 -40.59 -44.57
C GLU A 6 1.50 -39.56 -43.53
N LEU A 7 2.15 -38.48 -43.97
CA LEU A 7 2.54 -37.35 -43.12
C LEU A 7 1.33 -36.65 -42.49
N LEU A 8 0.28 -36.38 -43.27
CA LEU A 8 -0.95 -35.75 -42.78
C LEU A 8 -1.70 -36.63 -41.78
N ARG A 9 -1.73 -37.95 -42.00
CA ARG A 9 -2.33 -38.90 -41.04
C ARG A 9 -1.54 -38.97 -39.74
N THR A 10 -0.22 -38.93 -39.84
CA THR A 10 0.66 -39.00 -38.66
C THR A 10 0.58 -37.73 -37.82
N ASP A 11 0.51 -36.56 -38.47
CA ASP A 11 0.33 -35.28 -37.76
C ASP A 11 -1.07 -35.14 -37.14
N LEU A 12 -2.12 -35.59 -37.83
CA LEU A 12 -3.48 -35.61 -37.25
C LEU A 12 -3.61 -36.60 -36.09
N ALA A 13 -2.96 -37.76 -36.17
CA ALA A 13 -2.94 -38.73 -35.07
C ALA A 13 -2.18 -38.20 -33.85
N ARG A 14 -1.10 -37.45 -34.06
CA ARG A 14 -0.33 -36.79 -32.99
C ARG A 14 -1.07 -35.60 -32.38
N ALA A 15 -1.84 -34.86 -33.18
CA ALA A 15 -2.67 -33.75 -32.68
C ALA A 15 -3.93 -34.23 -31.93
N ALA A 16 -4.37 -35.47 -32.18
CA ALA A 16 -5.51 -36.09 -31.51
C ALA A 16 -5.11 -36.92 -30.27
N GLU A 17 -3.83 -36.90 -29.87
CA GLU A 17 -3.39 -37.52 -28.62
C GLU A 17 -4.12 -36.82 -27.47
N PRO A 18 -4.94 -37.56 -26.68
CA PRO A 18 -5.70 -36.95 -25.61
C PRO A 18 -4.72 -36.29 -24.64
N ILE A 19 -4.86 -34.98 -24.46
CA ILE A 19 -4.16 -34.26 -23.40
C ILE A 19 -4.60 -34.92 -22.10
N ASP A 20 -3.71 -35.75 -21.55
CA ASP A 20 -3.90 -36.41 -20.28
C ASP A 20 -4.01 -35.29 -19.25
N SER A 21 -5.24 -34.89 -18.96
CA SER A 21 -5.54 -33.78 -18.06
C SER A 21 -5.43 -34.30 -16.65
N GLY A 22 -4.20 -34.66 -16.26
CA GLY A 22 -3.73 -34.72 -14.89
C GLY A 22 -3.71 -33.34 -14.21
N LEU A 23 -4.64 -32.46 -14.60
CA LEU A 23 -4.95 -31.23 -13.89
C LEU A 23 -5.77 -31.64 -12.68
N ASP A 24 -5.07 -32.01 -11.61
CA ASP A 24 -5.67 -32.18 -10.31
C ASP A 24 -6.31 -30.84 -9.90
N ALA A 25 -7.65 -30.83 -9.89
CA ALA A 25 -8.43 -29.66 -9.52
C ALA A 25 -8.07 -29.15 -8.12
N ASN A 26 -7.62 -30.03 -7.22
CA ASN A 26 -7.16 -29.64 -5.89
C ASN A 26 -5.81 -28.92 -5.95
N ASP A 27 -4.94 -29.29 -6.89
CA ASP A 27 -3.63 -28.65 -7.07
C ASP A 27 -3.77 -27.30 -7.79
N LEU A 28 -4.75 -27.16 -8.69
CA LEU A 28 -5.19 -25.88 -9.24
C LEU A 28 -5.82 -24.97 -8.17
N LEU A 29 -6.66 -25.52 -7.29
CA LEU A 29 -7.24 -24.76 -6.17
C LEU A 29 -6.19 -24.39 -5.13
N ALA A 30 -5.25 -25.27 -4.81
CA ALA A 30 -4.14 -25.00 -3.90
C ALA A 30 -3.17 -23.99 -4.51
N THR A 31 -2.90 -24.05 -5.81
CA THR A 31 -2.10 -23.05 -6.54
C THR A 31 -2.84 -21.72 -6.62
N GLY A 32 -4.16 -21.73 -6.81
CA GLY A 32 -5.01 -20.55 -6.77
C GLY A 32 -5.06 -19.92 -5.37
N GLN A 33 -5.18 -20.72 -4.31
CA GLN A 33 -5.14 -20.27 -2.92
C GLN A 33 -3.75 -19.77 -2.51
N ARG A 34 -2.66 -20.42 -2.96
CA ARG A 34 -1.28 -19.91 -2.80
C ARG A 34 -1.04 -18.64 -3.60
N ALA A 35 -1.59 -18.51 -4.80
CA ALA A 35 -1.55 -17.27 -5.58
C ALA A 35 -2.33 -16.14 -4.89
N ARG A 36 -3.46 -16.46 -4.25
CA ARG A 36 -4.25 -15.53 -3.44
C ARG A 36 -3.52 -15.11 -2.15
N ARG A 37 -2.91 -16.07 -1.44
CA ARG A 37 -2.07 -15.83 -0.25
C ARG A 37 -0.81 -15.04 -0.57
N SER A 38 -0.16 -15.31 -1.70
CA SER A 38 1.02 -14.55 -2.15
C SER A 38 0.68 -13.17 -2.71
N ARG A 39 -0.58 -12.88 -3.05
CA ARG A 39 -1.06 -11.50 -3.28
C ARG A 39 -1.36 -10.80 -1.95
N ALA A 40 -1.92 -11.51 -0.97
CA ALA A 40 -2.17 -10.96 0.37
C ALA A 40 -0.88 -10.65 1.15
N MET A 41 0.19 -11.45 1.00
CA MET A 41 1.49 -11.19 1.65
C MET A 41 2.36 -10.13 0.94
N ARG A 42 1.92 -9.56 -0.20
CA ARG A 42 2.70 -8.53 -0.90
C ARG A 42 2.71 -7.18 -0.21
N VAL A 43 1.94 -7.03 0.86
CA VAL A 43 1.71 -5.74 1.46
C VAL A 43 1.79 -5.86 2.97
N GLY A 44 2.93 -5.45 3.56
CA GLY A 44 3.10 -5.44 5.00
C GLY A 44 4.48 -5.75 5.58
N ALA A 45 5.57 -5.76 4.80
CA ALA A 45 6.93 -5.95 5.36
C ALA A 45 7.65 -4.62 5.69
N GLY A 46 6.90 -3.54 5.93
CA GLY A 46 7.46 -2.18 6.02
C GLY A 46 7.60 -1.56 7.41
N LEU A 47 6.98 -2.10 8.48
CA LEU A 47 6.90 -1.39 9.76
C LEU A 47 7.02 -2.29 11.00
N THR A 48 8.08 -3.10 11.10
CA THR A 48 8.53 -3.65 12.38
C THR A 48 10.05 -3.54 12.51
N ALA A 49 10.48 -2.43 13.10
CA ALA A 49 11.79 -2.29 13.72
C ALA A 49 11.61 -1.59 15.07
N VAL A 50 11.17 -2.35 16.09
CA VAL A 50 11.27 -1.89 17.48
C VAL A 50 12.65 -2.28 18.00
N LEU A 51 13.38 -1.24 18.40
CA LEU A 51 14.69 -1.24 19.03
C LEU A 51 14.83 -2.34 20.12
N VAL A 52 15.90 -3.13 20.02
CA VAL A 52 16.40 -3.95 21.13
C VAL A 52 17.73 -3.37 21.60
N THR A 53 17.86 -3.28 22.93
CA THR A 53 19.01 -2.91 23.80
C THR A 53 18.97 -1.48 24.39
N VAL A 54 19.08 -1.23 25.71
CA VAL A 54 19.26 -2.04 26.94
C VAL A 54 18.89 -1.16 28.17
N ALA A 55 18.42 -1.80 29.26
CA ALA A 55 18.35 -1.37 30.68
C ALA A 55 17.32 -0.30 31.10
N GLY A 56 16.50 -0.46 32.15
CA GLY A 56 16.36 -1.54 33.12
C GLY A 56 15.26 -1.19 34.16
N LEU A 57 14.83 -2.23 34.90
CA LEU A 57 14.06 -2.20 36.17
C LEU A 57 12.67 -1.53 36.19
N GLY A 58 11.62 -2.35 36.35
CA GLY A 58 10.32 -1.89 36.83
C GLY A 58 9.22 -2.95 36.71
N LEU A 59 8.94 -3.65 37.81
CA LEU A 59 7.97 -4.74 37.98
C LEU A 59 6.50 -4.27 38.02
N ALA A 60 5.60 -5.15 37.54
CA ALA A 60 4.21 -5.39 38.02
C ALA A 60 3.13 -4.37 37.55
N VAL A 61 1.84 -4.68 37.29
CA VAL A 61 0.88 -5.73 37.68
C VAL A 61 -0.21 -5.83 36.58
N ALA A 62 -0.75 -7.03 36.35
CA ALA A 62 -2.00 -7.29 35.63
C ALA A 62 -3.21 -7.33 36.59
N ALA A 63 -4.42 -6.93 36.12
CA ALA A 63 -5.80 -7.23 36.60
C ALA A 63 -6.69 -5.95 36.61
N THR A 64 -7.59 -5.75 35.65
CA THR A 64 -9.02 -6.16 35.55
C THR A 64 -10.05 -5.32 36.33
N VAL A 65 -11.22 -5.15 35.67
CA VAL A 65 -12.59 -4.90 36.17
C VAL A 65 -13.08 -3.44 36.29
N ALA A 66 -14.05 -3.06 35.45
CA ALA A 66 -15.38 -2.65 35.90
C ALA A 66 -16.42 -2.61 34.75
N ASN A 67 -17.38 -3.53 34.83
CA ASN A 67 -18.67 -3.49 34.16
C ASN A 67 -19.49 -2.28 34.61
N GLY A 68 -20.30 -1.72 33.70
CA GLY A 68 -21.35 -0.76 34.03
C GLY A 68 -22.26 -0.50 32.84
N GLY A 69 -23.23 -1.38 32.61
CA GLY A 69 -24.20 -1.25 31.52
C GLY A 69 -25.16 -0.08 31.72
N ARG A 70 -25.45 0.63 30.62
CA ARG A 70 -26.72 1.36 30.37
C ARG A 70 -27.07 1.27 28.87
N ALA A 71 -28.37 1.08 28.64
CA ALA A 71 -29.04 0.83 27.37
C ALA A 71 -28.91 1.96 26.32
N PRO A 72 -29.13 1.68 25.02
CA PRO A 72 -28.87 2.63 23.93
C PRO A 72 -29.96 3.71 23.84
N VAL A 73 -29.55 4.97 23.84
CA VAL A 73 -30.43 6.09 23.47
C VAL A 73 -30.32 6.33 21.97
N LEU A 74 -31.43 6.09 21.28
CA LEU A 74 -31.66 6.49 19.90
C LEU A 74 -31.76 8.03 19.87
N ALA A 75 -30.74 8.71 19.38
CA ALA A 75 -30.79 10.15 19.13
C ALA A 75 -30.47 10.43 17.67
N THR A 76 -31.53 10.65 16.91
CA THR A 76 -31.54 11.26 15.58
C THR A 76 -30.90 12.66 15.66
N PRO A 77 -29.87 12.99 14.87
CA PRO A 77 -29.53 14.39 14.63
C PRO A 77 -30.25 14.87 13.37
N SER A 78 -31.13 15.86 13.54
CA SER A 78 -31.64 16.73 12.45
C SER A 78 -30.90 18.07 12.51
N PRO A 79 -30.75 18.78 11.38
CA PRO A 79 -29.69 19.76 11.17
C PRO A 79 -30.04 21.15 11.74
N ALA A 80 -29.02 21.89 12.18
CA ALA A 80 -29.11 23.29 12.54
C ALA A 80 -27.76 23.99 12.24
N PRO A 81 -27.70 25.33 12.17
CA PRO A 81 -27.48 26.10 10.95
C PRO A 81 -26.04 26.58 10.77
N SER A 82 -25.71 26.94 9.53
CA SER A 82 -24.47 27.59 9.11
C SER A 82 -24.21 28.87 9.90
N VAL A 83 -23.14 28.89 10.68
CA VAL A 83 -22.57 30.12 11.26
C VAL A 83 -21.20 30.31 10.66
N SER A 84 -21.05 31.36 9.84
CA SER A 84 -19.76 31.82 9.33
C SER A 84 -18.89 32.29 10.49
N VAL A 85 -17.81 31.55 10.75
CA VAL A 85 -16.74 31.98 11.66
C VAL A 85 -15.52 32.33 10.82
N THR A 86 -15.18 33.61 10.80
CA THR A 86 -13.93 34.14 10.26
C THR A 86 -12.79 33.77 11.21
N PRO A 87 -11.77 32.99 10.82
CA PRO A 87 -10.63 32.74 11.70
C PRO A 87 -9.59 33.85 11.55
N SER A 88 -9.43 34.65 12.61
CA SER A 88 -8.24 35.48 12.84
C SER A 88 -7.17 34.61 13.49
N VAL A 89 -6.16 34.19 12.72
CA VAL A 89 -5.03 33.41 13.28
C VAL A 89 -3.86 34.35 13.53
N SER A 90 -3.61 34.61 14.82
CA SER A 90 -2.34 35.14 15.30
C SER A 90 -1.23 34.11 15.04
N SER A 91 -0.19 34.55 14.36
CA SER A 91 1.04 33.82 14.10
C SER A 91 1.82 33.61 15.39
N ALA A 92 1.61 32.46 16.05
CA ALA A 92 2.52 31.93 17.05
C ALA A 92 3.47 30.94 16.37
N THR A 93 4.72 31.36 16.15
CA THR A 93 5.80 30.52 15.64
C THR A 93 6.19 29.47 16.68
N PRO A 94 6.06 28.15 16.43
CA PRO A 94 6.72 27.17 17.27
C PRO A 94 8.21 27.20 16.96
N SER A 95 8.99 27.73 17.91
CA SER A 95 10.45 27.60 17.91
C SER A 95 10.82 26.15 18.22
N VAL A 96 11.00 25.36 17.17
CA VAL A 96 11.63 24.04 17.26
C VAL A 96 13.10 24.26 16.95
N SER A 97 13.95 24.19 17.97
CA SER A 97 15.40 24.17 17.79
C SER A 97 15.80 22.84 17.11
N PRO A 98 16.41 22.85 15.91
CA PRO A 98 16.90 21.61 15.32
C PRO A 98 18.20 21.20 16.03
N THR A 99 18.21 19.97 16.55
CA THR A 99 19.43 19.26 16.92
C THR A 99 20.39 19.30 15.72
N SER A 100 21.55 19.92 15.93
CA SER A 100 22.59 20.12 14.93
C SER A 100 23.20 18.78 14.52
N GLY A 101 22.62 18.13 13.53
CA GLY A 101 23.31 17.16 12.68
C GLY A 101 23.56 17.83 11.33
N ASP A 102 24.80 17.80 10.84
CA ASP A 102 25.23 18.37 9.56
C ASP A 102 24.33 17.96 8.39
N THR A 103 23.25 18.72 8.15
CA THR A 103 22.41 18.57 6.97
C THR A 103 23.14 19.19 5.80
N VAL A 104 23.95 18.36 5.13
CA VAL A 104 24.55 18.75 3.85
C VAL A 104 23.42 18.99 2.83
N PRO A 105 23.31 20.20 2.24
CA PRO A 105 22.28 20.48 1.25
C PRO A 105 22.27 19.45 0.11
N GLY A 106 21.07 19.03 -0.26
CA GLY A 106 20.82 18.06 -1.32
C GLY A 106 21.29 16.64 -1.01
N LYS A 107 21.65 16.31 0.23
CA LYS A 107 22.10 14.95 0.60
C LYS A 107 21.10 14.27 1.53
N ALA A 108 20.78 13.02 1.23
CA ALA A 108 20.08 12.10 2.14
C ALA A 108 20.85 10.78 2.24
N THR A 109 20.90 10.20 3.44
CA THR A 109 21.54 8.91 3.70
C THR A 109 20.52 7.94 4.25
N PHE A 110 20.47 6.73 3.69
CA PHE A 110 19.56 5.66 4.05
C PHE A 110 20.35 4.50 4.63
N ASP A 111 19.98 4.08 5.84
CA ASP A 111 20.48 2.84 6.43
C ASP A 111 19.65 1.69 5.88
N LEU A 112 20.32 0.75 5.22
CA LEU A 112 19.75 -0.46 4.63
C LEU A 112 20.26 -1.70 5.37
N THR A 113 20.88 -1.52 6.53
CA THR A 113 21.21 -2.63 7.43
C THR A 113 19.91 -3.30 7.87
N GLY A 114 19.80 -4.61 7.67
CA GLY A 114 18.56 -5.33 7.96
C GLY A 114 17.43 -5.10 6.95
N PHE A 115 17.66 -4.37 5.84
CA PHE A 115 16.76 -4.35 4.68
C PHE A 115 16.81 -5.70 3.95
N GLY A 116 16.23 -6.72 4.55
CA GLY A 116 16.07 -8.04 3.96
C GLY A 116 14.60 -8.41 3.78
N MET A 117 14.35 -9.30 2.82
CA MET A 117 13.09 -10.03 2.67
C MET A 117 13.41 -11.49 2.35
N ASN A 118 12.66 -12.42 2.94
CA ASN A 118 12.76 -13.86 2.63
C ASN A 118 14.20 -14.39 2.61
N LYS A 119 14.99 -14.07 3.66
CA LYS A 119 16.42 -14.42 3.82
C LYS A 119 17.37 -13.76 2.82
N THR A 120 16.88 -12.94 1.91
CA THR A 120 17.70 -12.19 0.96
C THR A 120 17.97 -10.80 1.53
N HIS A 121 19.24 -10.51 1.83
CA HIS A 121 19.68 -9.20 2.29
C HIS A 121 19.69 -8.17 1.15
N SER A 122 19.63 -6.90 1.53
CA SER A 122 19.91 -5.76 0.66
C SER A 122 21.28 -5.93 0.00
N PRO A 123 21.42 -5.51 -1.28
CA PRO A 123 22.73 -5.42 -1.92
C PRO A 123 23.64 -4.37 -1.27
N PHE A 124 23.10 -3.46 -0.44
CA PHE A 124 23.83 -2.39 0.22
C PHE A 124 23.49 -2.30 1.71
N ASP A 125 24.45 -1.92 2.54
CA ASP A 125 24.23 -1.58 3.95
C ASP A 125 23.84 -0.11 4.11
N GLN A 126 24.29 0.75 3.18
CA GLN A 126 23.93 2.16 3.14
C GLN A 126 23.70 2.61 1.70
N LEU A 127 22.78 3.57 1.53
CA LEU A 127 22.61 4.29 0.27
C LEU A 127 22.62 5.79 0.51
N VAL A 128 23.43 6.53 -0.26
CA VAL A 128 23.50 7.99 -0.23
C VAL A 128 22.94 8.55 -1.52
N VAL A 129 21.97 9.44 -1.41
CA VAL A 129 21.38 10.20 -2.52
C VAL A 129 21.87 11.64 -2.42
N VAL A 130 22.42 12.15 -3.52
CA VAL A 130 22.89 13.53 -3.64
C VAL A 130 22.24 14.19 -4.84
N ALA A 131 21.58 15.32 -4.61
CA ALA A 131 20.95 16.16 -5.61
C ALA A 131 21.72 17.48 -5.74
N LYS A 132 22.19 17.82 -6.94
CA LYS A 132 22.96 19.04 -7.22
C LYS A 132 22.41 19.75 -8.46
N PRO A 133 22.05 21.03 -8.37
CA PRO A 133 21.72 21.83 -9.56
C PRO A 133 22.92 21.88 -10.52
N THR A 134 22.68 21.73 -11.82
CA THR A 134 23.73 21.77 -12.85
C THR A 134 23.85 23.12 -13.56
N GLY A 135 23.04 24.11 -13.18
CA GLY A 135 23.00 25.44 -13.80
C GLY A 135 22.18 25.55 -15.08
N THR A 136 21.73 24.43 -15.66
CA THR A 136 20.96 24.38 -16.92
C THR A 136 19.46 24.13 -16.70
N GLY A 137 18.92 24.50 -15.54
CA GLY A 137 17.56 24.11 -15.14
C GLY A 137 17.40 22.61 -14.85
N MET A 138 18.50 21.87 -14.75
CA MET A 138 18.52 20.45 -14.39
C MET A 138 19.13 20.26 -13.00
N THR A 139 18.76 19.15 -12.37
CA THR A 139 19.33 18.65 -11.12
C THR A 139 19.94 17.28 -11.39
N SER A 140 21.24 17.17 -11.13
CA SER A 140 21.96 15.90 -11.13
C SER A 140 21.64 15.13 -9.86
N ILE A 141 21.17 13.90 -10.02
CA ILE A 141 20.90 12.97 -8.94
C ILE A 141 21.94 11.87 -8.99
N THR A 142 22.73 11.76 -7.94
CA THR A 142 23.70 10.68 -7.75
C THR A 142 23.23 9.79 -6.62
N ALA A 143 23.05 8.50 -6.90
CA ALA A 143 22.80 7.48 -5.88
C ALA A 143 24.02 6.58 -5.75
N THR A 144 24.54 6.44 -4.53
CA THR A 144 25.71 5.62 -4.22
C THR A 144 25.33 4.60 -3.15
N GLY A 145 25.38 3.31 -3.49
CA GLY A 145 25.17 2.22 -2.56
C GLY A 145 26.50 1.61 -2.14
N SER A 146 26.69 1.42 -0.83
CA SER A 146 27.89 0.85 -0.24
C SER A 146 27.57 -0.39 0.58
N LYS A 147 28.50 -1.35 0.59
CA LYS A 147 28.42 -2.60 1.37
C LYS A 147 29.78 -2.97 1.89
N LEU A 148 29.88 -3.38 3.15
CA LEU A 148 31.17 -3.68 3.76
C LEU A 148 31.94 -4.75 2.95
N GLY A 149 33.18 -4.44 2.60
CA GLY A 149 34.05 -5.33 1.83
C GLY A 149 33.72 -5.43 0.33
N GLN A 150 32.83 -4.58 -0.20
CA GLN A 150 32.51 -4.49 -1.62
C GLN A 150 32.83 -3.10 -2.17
N ALA A 151 33.07 -3.01 -3.48
CA ALA A 151 33.19 -1.72 -4.15
C ALA A 151 31.82 -1.02 -4.20
N ASP A 152 31.82 0.30 -4.00
CA ASP A 152 30.61 1.11 -4.11
C ASP A 152 30.00 1.00 -5.51
N GLN A 153 28.67 0.95 -5.56
CA GLN A 153 27.93 1.08 -6.81
C GLN A 153 27.35 2.48 -6.89
N GLN A 154 27.51 3.12 -8.04
CA GLN A 154 27.04 4.47 -8.27
C GLN A 154 26.25 4.54 -9.57
N THR A 155 25.19 5.34 -9.54
CA THR A 155 24.42 5.73 -10.72
C THR A 155 24.17 7.23 -10.68
N THR A 156 24.07 7.87 -11.85
CA THR A 156 23.75 9.29 -11.96
C THR A 156 22.67 9.49 -13.01
N ALA A 157 21.68 10.30 -12.67
CA ALA A 157 20.59 10.72 -13.56
C ALA A 157 20.46 12.23 -13.56
N GLN A 158 19.89 12.79 -14.62
CA GLN A 158 19.50 14.20 -14.68
C GLN A 158 17.98 14.29 -14.65
N ILE A 159 17.46 15.19 -13.83
CA ILE A 159 16.03 15.50 -13.79
C ILE A 159 15.82 17.00 -13.93
N GLU A 160 14.66 17.40 -14.45
CA GLU A 160 14.28 18.81 -14.50
C GLU A 160 14.13 19.37 -13.09
N ALA A 161 14.69 20.57 -12.86
CA ALA A 161 14.50 21.30 -11.63
C ALA A 161 13.05 21.81 -11.54
N GLY A 162 12.45 21.79 -10.35
CA GLY A 162 11.07 22.27 -10.15
C GLY A 162 9.99 21.36 -10.74
N ARG A 163 10.33 20.12 -11.12
CA ARG A 163 9.37 19.12 -11.61
C ARG A 163 8.22 18.90 -10.63
N THR A 164 7.03 18.67 -11.17
CA THR A 164 5.82 18.34 -10.40
C THR A 164 5.50 16.85 -10.39
N SER A 165 6.21 16.04 -11.19
CA SER A 165 6.07 14.58 -11.25
C SER A 165 7.22 13.89 -10.51
N ALA A 166 7.02 12.61 -10.18
CA ALA A 166 8.06 11.78 -9.58
C ALA A 166 9.10 11.30 -10.60
N ALA A 167 10.31 11.02 -10.11
CA ALA A 167 11.40 10.44 -10.88
C ALA A 167 11.88 9.13 -10.26
N PHE A 168 12.45 8.25 -11.08
CA PHE A 168 12.99 6.97 -10.62
C PHE A 168 14.42 6.80 -11.13
N VAL A 169 15.33 6.45 -10.22
CA VAL A 169 16.74 6.20 -10.53
C VAL A 169 17.08 4.79 -10.09
N ALA A 170 17.38 3.92 -11.06
CA ALA A 170 17.80 2.56 -10.80
C ALA A 170 19.28 2.51 -10.36
N LEU A 171 19.54 1.85 -9.24
CA LEU A 171 20.88 1.43 -8.84
C LEU A 171 20.99 -0.10 -8.98
N GLY A 172 21.50 -0.52 -10.14
CA GLY A 172 21.52 -1.93 -10.53
C GLY A 172 20.11 -2.49 -10.79
N LYS A 173 19.93 -3.79 -10.52
CA LYS A 173 18.69 -4.52 -10.79
C LYS A 173 17.74 -4.64 -9.60
N ARG A 174 18.16 -4.21 -8.40
CA ARG A 174 17.43 -4.47 -7.15
C ARG A 174 17.04 -3.21 -6.39
N VAL A 175 17.58 -2.05 -6.74
CA VAL A 175 17.35 -0.84 -5.95
C VAL A 175 16.86 0.28 -6.85
N VAL A 176 15.80 0.94 -6.40
CA VAL A 176 15.25 2.15 -7.03
C VAL A 176 15.23 3.25 -6.00
N VAL A 177 15.79 4.39 -6.38
CA VAL A 177 15.59 5.66 -5.67
C VAL A 177 14.42 6.36 -6.34
N THR A 178 13.33 6.52 -5.60
CA THR A 178 12.16 7.30 -6.02
C THR A 178 12.32 8.71 -5.49
N LEU A 179 12.19 9.70 -6.37
CA LEU A 179 12.22 11.12 -6.03
C LEU A 179 10.84 11.69 -6.24
N VAL A 180 10.29 12.34 -5.21
CA VAL A 180 9.01 13.04 -5.29
C VAL A 180 9.20 14.53 -5.05
N PRO A 181 8.42 15.39 -5.70
CA PRO A 181 8.47 16.83 -5.47
C PRO A 181 8.08 17.24 -4.05
N GLY A 182 8.71 18.31 -3.58
CA GLY A 182 8.39 18.93 -2.30
C GLY A 182 8.87 18.14 -1.08
N THR A 183 8.22 18.43 0.05
CA THR A 183 8.46 17.76 1.33
C THR A 183 7.39 16.69 1.48
N ALA A 184 7.72 15.44 1.19
CA ALA A 184 6.81 14.33 1.42
C ALA A 184 7.00 13.80 2.84
N THR A 185 5.90 13.61 3.58
CA THR A 185 5.92 12.90 4.87
C THR A 185 6.07 11.40 4.65
N ARG A 186 5.55 10.91 3.52
CA ARG A 186 5.61 9.50 3.14
C ARG A 186 5.51 9.31 1.64
N ALA A 187 6.14 8.28 1.11
CA ALA A 187 5.98 7.81 -0.25
C ALA A 187 5.98 6.27 -0.26
N GLY A 188 5.32 5.69 -1.26
CA GLY A 188 5.23 4.25 -1.47
C GLY A 188 5.30 3.93 -2.94
N LEU A 189 6.22 3.04 -3.32
CA LEU A 189 6.33 2.53 -4.68
C LEU A 189 5.24 1.49 -4.93
N SER A 190 4.50 1.66 -6.02
CA SER A 190 3.60 0.67 -6.59
C SER A 190 4.26 0.02 -7.80
N THR A 191 4.02 -1.27 -7.99
CA THR A 191 4.50 -1.99 -9.16
C THR A 191 3.60 -3.17 -9.50
N GLY A 192 3.36 -3.36 -10.80
CA GLY A 192 2.70 -4.58 -11.30
C GLY A 192 3.58 -5.83 -11.25
N LEU A 193 4.86 -5.68 -10.85
CA LEU A 193 5.80 -6.78 -10.80
C LEU A 193 5.46 -7.76 -9.67
N ASN A 194 5.49 -9.06 -9.99
CA ASN A 194 5.35 -10.11 -8.99
C ASN A 194 6.70 -10.36 -8.28
N VAL A 195 7.11 -9.42 -7.45
CA VAL A 195 8.36 -9.47 -6.66
C VAL A 195 8.13 -8.81 -5.30
N GLY A 196 8.66 -9.39 -4.23
CA GLY A 196 8.66 -8.71 -2.93
C GLY A 196 9.45 -7.41 -3.00
N LEU A 197 8.97 -6.37 -2.33
CA LEU A 197 9.64 -5.08 -2.21
C LEU A 197 9.67 -4.63 -0.76
N ARG A 198 10.74 -3.94 -0.38
CA ARG A 198 10.86 -3.25 0.90
C ARG A 198 11.25 -1.81 0.65
N ALA A 199 10.52 -0.89 1.24
CA ALA A 199 10.71 0.55 1.08
C ALA A 199 11.29 1.14 2.38
N SER A 200 12.20 2.11 2.25
CA SER A 200 12.73 2.91 3.37
C SER A 200 11.70 3.89 3.91
N ASP A 201 12.06 4.61 4.96
CA ASP A 201 11.37 5.86 5.25
C ASP A 201 11.66 6.89 4.15
N THR A 202 10.75 7.83 3.99
CA THR A 202 10.92 8.96 3.06
C THR A 202 11.78 10.03 3.73
N LYS A 203 12.77 10.56 3.01
CA LYS A 203 13.68 11.59 3.50
C LYS A 203 13.69 12.79 2.59
N VAL A 204 13.57 13.98 3.16
CA VAL A 204 13.74 15.25 2.43
C VAL A 204 15.20 15.40 2.00
N LEU A 205 15.43 15.87 0.77
CA LEU A 205 16.72 16.34 0.28
C LEU A 205 16.80 17.86 0.53
N PRO A 206 17.54 18.32 1.56
CA PRO A 206 17.44 19.71 2.02
C PRO A 206 17.83 20.71 0.93
N GLY A 207 17.04 21.76 0.72
CA GLY A 207 17.35 22.83 -0.24
C GLY A 207 17.16 22.48 -1.72
N THR A 208 16.64 21.30 -2.06
CA THR A 208 16.38 20.92 -3.47
C THR A 208 14.90 20.87 -3.84
N GLY A 209 14.01 20.98 -2.85
CA GLY A 209 12.56 20.81 -3.07
C GLY A 209 12.17 19.40 -3.50
N LEU A 210 12.94 18.39 -3.06
CA LEU A 210 12.69 16.98 -3.36
C LEU A 210 12.68 16.17 -2.07
N SER A 211 11.94 15.07 -2.08
CA SER A 211 12.05 14.00 -1.10
C SER A 211 12.39 12.70 -1.81
N ALA A 212 13.11 11.82 -1.12
CA ALA A 212 13.61 10.57 -1.66
C ALA A 212 13.14 9.38 -0.81
N LEU A 213 12.82 8.29 -1.50
CA LEU A 213 12.52 6.98 -0.94
C LEU A 213 13.41 5.96 -1.63
N VAL A 214 13.92 4.98 -0.89
CA VAL A 214 14.65 3.85 -1.46
C VAL A 214 13.78 2.60 -1.39
N THR A 215 13.60 1.93 -2.53
CA THR A 215 12.94 0.62 -2.59
C THR A 215 13.94 -0.45 -3.01
N VAL A 216 13.95 -1.57 -2.28
CA VAL A 216 14.77 -2.75 -2.56
C VAL A 216 13.87 -3.91 -2.94
N PHE A 217 14.09 -4.46 -4.12
CA PHE A 217 13.44 -5.67 -4.61
C PHE A 217 14.09 -6.93 -4.02
N GLU A 218 13.26 -7.92 -3.71
CA GLU A 218 13.68 -9.23 -3.19
C GLU A 218 14.66 -9.93 -4.14
N ARG A 219 14.45 -9.80 -5.44
CA ARG A 219 15.31 -10.35 -6.51
C ARG A 219 15.60 -9.30 -7.57
N GLY A 220 16.56 -9.59 -8.44
CA GLY A 220 16.89 -8.73 -9.57
C GLY A 220 15.74 -8.60 -10.58
N VAL A 221 15.44 -7.37 -10.96
CA VAL A 221 14.50 -6.97 -12.01
C VAL A 221 15.31 -6.34 -13.14
N ALA A 222 15.04 -6.73 -14.39
CA ALA A 222 15.80 -6.22 -15.55
C ALA A 222 15.62 -4.70 -15.73
N GLU A 223 14.38 -4.22 -15.61
CA GLU A 223 14.00 -2.81 -15.76
C GLU A 223 13.24 -2.37 -14.50
N PRO A 224 13.92 -2.12 -13.37
CA PRO A 224 13.27 -1.90 -12.07
C PRO A 224 12.45 -0.60 -11.99
N THR A 225 12.59 0.29 -12.96
CA THR A 225 11.87 1.57 -13.05
C THR A 225 10.78 1.57 -14.11
N LYS A 226 10.56 0.45 -14.80
CA LYS A 226 9.51 0.34 -15.80
C LYS A 226 8.22 -0.12 -15.15
N ASP A 227 7.10 0.48 -15.57
CA ASP A 227 5.75 0.15 -15.08
C ASP A 227 5.65 0.23 -13.53
N VAL A 228 6.39 1.18 -12.95
CA VAL A 228 6.31 1.52 -11.53
C VAL A 228 5.55 2.83 -11.36
N GLY A 229 4.77 2.91 -10.29
CA GLY A 229 4.12 4.12 -9.84
C GLY A 229 4.60 4.52 -8.45
N VAL A 230 4.26 5.73 -8.03
CA VAL A 230 4.45 6.16 -6.65
C VAL A 230 3.24 6.95 -6.19
N ILE A 231 2.82 6.70 -4.95
CA ILE A 231 1.95 7.60 -4.22
C ILE A 231 2.80 8.27 -3.15
N TRP A 232 2.69 9.58 -2.99
CA TRP A 232 3.27 10.28 -1.85
C TRP A 232 2.27 11.17 -1.16
N GLN A 233 2.55 11.43 0.10
CA GLN A 233 1.76 12.26 0.98
C GLN A 233 2.54 13.52 1.34
N THR A 234 1.87 14.66 1.21
CA THR A 234 2.38 15.96 1.67
C THR A 234 1.99 16.23 3.13
N PRO A 235 2.58 17.24 3.79
CA PRO A 235 2.36 17.47 5.23
C PRO A 235 0.93 17.89 5.61
N ASP A 236 0.16 18.39 4.65
CA ASP A 236 -1.28 18.65 4.78
C ASP A 236 -2.14 17.37 4.71
N GLY A 237 -1.52 16.22 4.41
CA GLY A 237 -2.16 14.92 4.31
C GLY A 237 -2.69 14.57 2.92
N SER A 238 -2.57 15.46 1.94
CA SER A 238 -2.98 15.23 0.55
C SER A 238 -2.10 14.16 -0.12
N LEU A 239 -2.70 13.38 -1.02
CA LEU A 239 -2.00 12.32 -1.75
C LEU A 239 -1.78 12.71 -3.20
N TYR A 240 -0.64 12.35 -3.76
CA TYR A 240 -0.27 12.62 -5.15
C TYR A 240 0.29 11.37 -5.82
N SER A 241 0.01 11.21 -7.11
CA SER A 241 0.47 10.10 -7.94
C SER A 241 1.73 10.46 -8.73
N THR A 242 2.32 9.49 -9.42
CA THR A 242 3.56 9.64 -10.22
C THR A 242 3.60 10.90 -11.09
N SER A 243 2.50 11.28 -11.73
CA SER A 243 2.41 12.49 -12.56
C SER A 243 2.43 13.82 -11.79
N GLY A 244 2.22 13.81 -10.48
CA GLY A 244 1.95 15.00 -9.68
C GLY A 244 0.48 15.36 -9.54
N ALA A 245 -0.42 14.56 -10.11
CA ALA A 245 -1.85 14.75 -9.93
C ALA A 245 -2.26 14.37 -8.49
N GLU A 246 -3.21 15.11 -7.94
CA GLU A 246 -3.83 14.76 -6.66
C GLU A 246 -4.61 13.45 -6.81
N VAL A 247 -4.43 12.54 -5.86
CA VAL A 247 -5.11 11.24 -5.83
C VAL A 247 -6.41 11.39 -5.03
N PRO A 248 -7.57 11.06 -5.62
CA PRO A 248 -8.83 10.99 -4.90
C PRO A 248 -8.68 10.13 -3.63
N SER A 249 -8.90 10.77 -2.48
CA SER A 249 -8.73 10.14 -1.18
C SER A 249 -9.68 10.73 -0.15
N ALA A 250 -9.97 9.95 0.89
CA ALA A 250 -10.79 10.38 2.01
C ALA A 250 -10.30 9.74 3.30
N GLU A 251 -10.44 10.44 4.42
CA GLU A 251 -10.20 9.83 5.72
C GLU A 251 -11.44 9.08 6.18
N VAL A 252 -11.22 7.90 6.72
CA VAL A 252 -12.25 7.06 7.31
C VAL A 252 -11.80 6.55 8.66
N THR A 253 -12.77 6.21 9.51
CA THR A 253 -12.52 5.48 10.75
C THR A 253 -13.24 4.14 10.66
N VAL A 254 -12.51 3.06 10.94
CA VAL A 254 -13.04 1.68 10.94
C VAL A 254 -12.37 0.90 12.06
N ALA A 255 -13.16 0.19 12.86
CA ALA A 255 -12.72 -0.50 14.08
C ALA A 255 -11.86 0.37 15.01
N GLY A 256 -12.23 1.66 15.12
CA GLY A 256 -11.50 2.65 15.94
C GLY A 256 -10.16 3.12 15.37
N ALA A 257 -9.72 2.60 14.21
CA ALA A 257 -8.52 3.05 13.53
C ALA A 257 -8.85 4.08 12.45
N ARG A 258 -8.12 5.20 12.45
CA ARG A 258 -8.17 6.21 11.38
C ARG A 258 -7.22 5.81 10.26
N THR A 259 -7.74 5.76 9.04
CA THR A 259 -6.95 5.49 7.83
C THR A 259 -7.47 6.36 6.69
N ARG A 260 -6.64 6.57 5.67
CA ARG A 260 -7.03 7.24 4.43
C ARG A 260 -7.27 6.20 3.36
N VAL A 261 -8.45 6.18 2.78
CA VAL A 261 -8.73 5.40 1.57
C VAL A 261 -8.31 6.22 0.36
N TYR A 262 -7.80 5.56 -0.67
CA TYR A 262 -7.47 6.22 -1.93
C TYR A 262 -7.79 5.35 -3.13
N ARG A 263 -7.92 6.00 -4.28
CA ARG A 263 -8.06 5.38 -5.60
C ARG A 263 -7.23 6.15 -6.62
N SER A 264 -6.29 5.47 -7.27
CA SER A 264 -5.43 6.05 -8.30
C SER A 264 -5.59 5.28 -9.61
N GLU A 265 -6.26 5.88 -10.59
CA GLU A 265 -6.40 5.32 -11.94
C GLU A 265 -5.06 5.25 -12.66
N GLU A 266 -4.23 6.28 -12.50
CA GLU A 266 -2.90 6.35 -13.13
C GLU A 266 -2.03 5.14 -12.74
N ILE A 267 -2.08 4.75 -11.47
CA ILE A 267 -1.32 3.62 -10.94
C ILE A 267 -2.11 2.32 -11.07
N GLY A 268 -3.42 2.39 -11.31
CA GLY A 268 -4.30 1.23 -11.38
C GLY A 268 -4.52 0.57 -10.03
N GLU A 269 -4.44 1.32 -8.93
CA GLU A 269 -4.53 0.81 -7.55
C GLU A 269 -5.54 1.58 -6.69
N LEU A 270 -6.11 0.87 -5.71
CA LEU A 270 -6.83 1.44 -4.58
C LEU A 270 -6.28 0.84 -3.29
N GLY A 271 -6.42 1.55 -2.17
CA GLY A 271 -5.81 1.07 -0.93
C GLY A 271 -6.07 1.92 0.30
N LEU A 272 -5.37 1.54 1.36
CA LEU A 272 -5.39 2.13 2.69
C LEU A 272 -4.02 2.74 2.98
N TRP A 273 -4.02 4.04 3.22
CA TRP A 273 -2.85 4.87 3.51
C TRP A 273 -2.94 5.44 4.92
N GLY A 274 -1.84 5.49 5.68
CA GLY A 274 -1.86 6.10 7.03
C GLY A 274 -0.72 5.63 7.93
N ASP A 275 -0.43 6.35 9.00
CA ASP A 275 0.79 6.11 9.79
C ASP A 275 0.59 4.97 10.80
N GLY A 276 0.99 3.76 10.41
CA GLY A 276 0.86 2.58 11.24
C GLY A 276 -0.57 2.03 11.33
N GLY A 277 -0.71 0.89 12.01
CA GLY A 277 -1.95 0.11 12.05
C GLY A 277 -1.95 -1.07 11.08
N THR A 278 -2.77 -2.08 11.38
CA THR A 278 -2.72 -3.41 10.76
C THR A 278 -2.89 -3.41 9.24
N PHE A 279 -3.50 -2.37 8.68
CA PHE A 279 -3.78 -2.28 7.24
C PHE A 279 -3.06 -1.12 6.54
N SER A 280 -2.20 -0.37 7.24
CA SER A 280 -1.44 0.71 6.62
C SER A 280 -0.59 0.20 5.48
N GLY A 281 -0.73 0.85 4.32
CA GLY A 281 0.00 0.51 3.10
C GLY A 281 -0.65 -0.60 2.29
N THR A 282 -1.79 -1.16 2.72
CA THR A 282 -2.51 -2.23 1.99
C THR A 282 -3.13 -1.70 0.71
N SER A 283 -2.79 -2.28 -0.45
CA SER A 283 -3.38 -1.92 -1.74
C SER A 283 -3.77 -3.13 -2.58
N MET A 284 -4.65 -2.90 -3.55
CA MET A 284 -5.09 -3.87 -4.54
C MET A 284 -5.20 -3.19 -5.90
N ALA A 285 -4.95 -3.95 -6.97
CA ALA A 285 -5.20 -3.46 -8.31
C ALA A 285 -6.70 -3.19 -8.51
N ILE A 286 -7.07 -2.05 -9.09
CA ILE A 286 -8.47 -1.66 -9.33
C ILE A 286 -9.21 -2.73 -10.13
N LYS A 287 -8.55 -3.31 -11.13
CA LYS A 287 -9.11 -4.40 -11.95
C LYS A 287 -9.46 -5.67 -11.15
N ASP A 288 -8.81 -5.89 -10.02
CA ASP A 288 -9.02 -7.05 -9.14
C ASP A 288 -10.02 -6.73 -8.01
N ALA A 289 -10.38 -5.45 -7.82
CA ALA A 289 -11.25 -4.94 -6.75
C ALA A 289 -12.68 -4.65 -7.26
N THR A 290 -13.30 -5.64 -7.91
CA THR A 290 -14.69 -5.56 -8.39
C THR A 290 -15.69 -5.47 -7.23
N PRO A 291 -16.94 -5.00 -7.44
CA PRO A 291 -17.97 -5.01 -6.38
C PRO A 291 -18.16 -6.39 -5.74
N SER A 292 -18.09 -7.47 -6.53
CA SER A 292 -18.16 -8.85 -6.02
C SER A 292 -17.01 -9.24 -5.09
N SER A 293 -15.89 -8.53 -5.13
CA SER A 293 -14.74 -8.75 -4.24
C SER A 293 -15.06 -8.40 -2.79
N LEU A 294 -16.11 -7.60 -2.53
CA LEU A 294 -16.60 -7.34 -1.17
C LEU A 294 -16.91 -8.63 -0.40
N ILE A 295 -17.40 -9.68 -1.06
CA ILE A 295 -17.98 -10.86 -0.38
C ILE A 295 -17.01 -12.03 -0.29
N GLY A 296 -15.98 -12.04 -1.13
CA GLY A 296 -15.18 -13.24 -1.40
C GLY A 296 -13.71 -13.17 -1.06
N GLY A 297 -13.17 -12.04 -0.62
CA GLY A 297 -11.74 -11.93 -0.37
C GLY A 297 -11.35 -10.67 0.40
N GLY A 298 -10.56 -10.89 1.44
CA GLY A 298 -9.87 -9.85 2.19
C GLY A 298 -8.37 -10.01 2.17
N VAL A 299 -7.67 -8.92 2.41
CA VAL A 299 -6.26 -8.93 2.73
C VAL A 299 -6.13 -9.15 4.22
N GLY A 300 -5.46 -10.23 4.59
CA GLY A 300 -5.28 -10.65 5.99
C GLY A 300 -3.85 -10.42 6.46
N HIS A 301 -3.72 -9.88 7.67
CA HIS A 301 -2.49 -9.88 8.43
C HIS A 301 -2.70 -10.73 9.69
N CYS A 302 -1.94 -11.82 9.80
CA CYS A 302 -1.89 -12.63 11.02
C CYS A 302 -0.60 -12.31 11.76
N GLY A 303 -0.69 -12.21 13.09
CA GLY A 303 0.49 -12.03 13.93
C GLY A 303 1.52 -13.15 13.76
N GLU A 304 2.72 -12.95 14.31
CA GLU A 304 3.82 -13.92 14.27
C GLU A 304 3.40 -15.30 14.80
N VAL A 305 4.09 -16.35 14.36
CA VAL A 305 3.75 -17.74 14.69
C VAL A 305 4.09 -18.04 16.16
N PRO A 306 3.16 -18.59 16.96
CA PRO A 306 1.79 -18.96 16.61
C PRO A 306 0.86 -17.73 16.56
N PRO A 307 -0.02 -17.62 15.54
CA PRO A 307 -0.83 -16.43 15.35
C PRO A 307 -1.76 -16.21 16.55
N THR A 308 -1.57 -15.10 17.24
CA THR A 308 -2.44 -14.69 18.36
C THR A 308 -3.74 -14.04 17.89
N GLY A 309 -3.91 -13.88 16.57
CA GLY A 309 -5.09 -13.32 15.91
C GLY A 309 -4.79 -12.94 14.46
N CYS A 310 -5.82 -13.01 13.61
CA CYS A 310 -5.77 -12.55 12.23
C CYS A 310 -6.73 -11.37 12.04
N THR A 311 -6.25 -10.37 11.33
CA THR A 311 -7.01 -9.16 11.01
C THR A 311 -7.18 -9.10 9.50
N TRP A 312 -8.42 -9.14 9.02
CA TRP A 312 -8.78 -9.20 7.60
C TRP A 312 -9.49 -7.91 7.20
N ALA A 313 -9.13 -7.34 6.05
CA ALA A 313 -9.81 -6.19 5.45
C ALA A 313 -10.29 -6.49 4.04
N ASN A 314 -11.54 -6.15 3.75
CA ASN A 314 -12.08 -6.03 2.41
C ASN A 314 -12.18 -4.56 2.07
N PHE A 315 -11.67 -4.14 0.92
CA PHE A 315 -11.87 -2.79 0.43
C PHE A 315 -12.06 -2.78 -1.08
N VAL A 316 -13.04 -2.02 -1.55
CA VAL A 316 -13.38 -1.86 -2.97
C VAL A 316 -13.78 -0.42 -3.26
N ALA A 317 -13.83 -0.06 -4.54
CA ALA A 317 -14.45 1.16 -5.01
C ALA A 317 -15.76 0.83 -5.74
N LEU A 318 -16.87 1.41 -5.29
CA LEU A 318 -18.16 1.37 -5.97
C LEU A 318 -18.32 2.58 -6.90
N PRO A 319 -18.98 2.44 -8.06
CA PRO A 319 -19.08 3.52 -9.04
C PRO A 319 -19.73 4.79 -8.48
N PRO A 320 -19.43 5.97 -9.07
CA PRO A 320 -20.08 7.22 -8.72
C PRO A 320 -21.60 7.13 -8.80
N GLY A 321 -22.29 7.80 -7.87
CA GLY A 321 -23.75 7.74 -7.74
C GLY A 321 -24.27 6.55 -6.92
N THR A 322 -23.38 5.71 -6.38
CA THR A 322 -23.77 4.66 -5.43
C THR A 322 -24.35 5.27 -4.15
N THR A 323 -25.53 4.81 -3.73
CA THR A 323 -26.22 5.28 -2.52
C THR A 323 -26.85 4.14 -1.74
N LYS A 324 -27.34 4.43 -0.51
CA LYS A 324 -28.03 3.46 0.36
C LYS A 324 -27.23 2.17 0.60
N LEU A 325 -25.91 2.28 0.67
CA LEU A 325 -25.02 1.16 0.94
C LEU A 325 -25.28 0.59 2.33
N GLN A 326 -25.47 -0.72 2.41
CA GLN A 326 -25.57 -1.51 3.63
C GLN A 326 -24.74 -2.78 3.47
N LEU A 327 -23.91 -3.09 4.46
CA LEU A 327 -23.16 -4.33 4.51
C LEU A 327 -23.70 -5.23 5.62
N THR A 328 -23.86 -6.52 5.32
CA THR A 328 -24.04 -7.56 6.33
C THR A 328 -22.69 -8.20 6.59
N LEU A 329 -22.14 -7.96 7.78
CA LEU A 329 -20.86 -8.54 8.19
C LEU A 329 -21.03 -10.00 8.66
N ASN A 330 -19.93 -10.74 8.67
CA ASN A 330 -19.91 -12.13 9.11
C ASN A 330 -20.24 -12.22 10.62
N PRO A 331 -21.34 -12.88 11.03
CA PRO A 331 -21.74 -12.94 12.43
C PRO A 331 -20.77 -13.76 13.31
N LYS A 332 -19.89 -14.55 12.70
CA LYS A 332 -18.81 -15.27 13.41
C LYS A 332 -17.63 -14.37 13.77
N ALA A 333 -17.68 -13.10 13.36
CA ALA A 333 -16.66 -12.10 13.58
C ALA A 333 -17.24 -10.95 14.43
N PRO A 334 -17.29 -11.10 15.76
CA PRO A 334 -17.97 -10.14 16.64
C PRO A 334 -17.30 -8.75 16.63
N ASP A 335 -16.00 -8.69 16.32
CA ASP A 335 -15.21 -7.45 16.25
C ASP A 335 -15.08 -6.93 14.80
N SER A 336 -16.06 -7.26 13.95
CA SER A 336 -16.12 -6.75 12.59
C SER A 336 -16.74 -5.35 12.55
N ASP A 337 -16.21 -4.50 11.68
CA ASP A 337 -16.69 -3.14 11.48
C ASP A 337 -16.55 -2.75 10.02
N TRP A 338 -17.31 -1.76 9.57
CA TRP A 338 -17.19 -1.25 8.21
C TRP A 338 -17.51 0.24 8.12
N THR A 339 -16.98 0.85 7.08
CA THR A 339 -17.17 2.26 6.78
C THR A 339 -17.12 2.48 5.28
N SER A 340 -17.56 3.67 4.86
CA SER A 340 -17.45 4.09 3.47
C SER A 340 -17.23 5.60 3.37
N ALA A 341 -16.57 6.02 2.32
CA ALA A 341 -16.43 7.44 1.98
C ALA A 341 -16.52 7.66 0.48
N THR A 342 -17.20 8.75 0.11
CA THR A 342 -17.21 9.25 -1.28
C THR A 342 -15.95 10.08 -1.50
N LEU A 343 -15.18 9.71 -2.52
CA LEU A 343 -13.97 10.41 -2.95
C LEU A 343 -14.33 11.65 -3.77
N SER A 344 -13.35 12.53 -4.01
CA SER A 344 -13.51 13.75 -4.81
C SER A 344 -13.91 13.48 -6.27
N ASP A 345 -13.61 12.30 -6.81
CA ASP A 345 -14.02 11.85 -8.15
C ASP A 345 -15.40 11.17 -8.17
N GLY A 346 -16.09 11.14 -7.03
CA GLY A 346 -17.43 10.59 -6.85
C GLY A 346 -17.46 9.08 -6.57
N TRP A 347 -16.35 8.35 -6.69
CA TRP A 347 -16.30 6.93 -6.35
C TRP A 347 -16.52 6.73 -4.86
N VAL A 348 -17.21 5.65 -4.47
CA VAL A 348 -17.45 5.31 -3.06
C VAL A 348 -16.49 4.22 -2.64
N MET A 349 -15.50 4.57 -1.83
CA MET A 349 -14.61 3.60 -1.19
C MET A 349 -15.34 2.95 -0.03
N VAL A 350 -15.31 1.63 0.02
CA VAL A 350 -15.89 0.82 1.08
C VAL A 350 -14.76 0.05 1.75
N VAL A 351 -14.72 0.04 3.08
CA VAL A 351 -13.74 -0.70 3.87
C VAL A 351 -14.48 -1.47 4.94
N ALA A 352 -14.29 -2.78 4.99
CA ALA A 352 -14.79 -3.63 6.06
C ALA A 352 -13.62 -4.39 6.67
N VAL A 353 -13.57 -4.49 7.99
CA VAL A 353 -12.50 -5.18 8.72
C VAL A 353 -13.10 -6.22 9.66
N ASN A 354 -12.31 -7.24 9.98
CA ASN A 354 -12.64 -8.28 10.93
C ASN A 354 -11.38 -8.66 11.70
N HIS A 355 -11.49 -8.73 13.03
CA HIS A 355 -10.53 -9.41 13.89
C HIS A 355 -11.07 -10.79 14.24
N ALA A 356 -10.47 -11.84 13.67
CA ALA A 356 -10.87 -13.22 13.90
C ALA A 356 -9.73 -14.01 14.57
N SER A 357 -10.09 -14.82 15.56
CA SER A 357 -9.21 -15.84 16.15
C SER A 357 -9.03 -17.05 15.22
N GLU A 358 -9.96 -17.27 14.29
CA GLU A 358 -9.90 -18.32 13.26
C GLU A 358 -9.65 -17.73 11.87
N GLU A 359 -9.22 -18.57 10.92
CA GLU A 359 -8.87 -18.20 9.54
C GLU A 359 -10.12 -17.88 8.67
N THR A 360 -11.12 -17.18 9.22
CA THR A 360 -12.28 -16.75 8.43
C THR A 360 -11.93 -15.50 7.63
N SER A 361 -11.47 -15.70 6.39
CA SER A 361 -11.17 -14.61 5.46
C SER A 361 -12.40 -13.84 4.96
N THR A 362 -13.60 -14.31 5.28
CA THR A 362 -14.86 -13.66 4.89
C THR A 362 -15.26 -12.61 5.92
N VAL A 363 -15.12 -11.34 5.56
CA VAL A 363 -15.54 -10.18 6.37
C VAL A 363 -16.99 -9.80 6.11
N VAL A 364 -17.38 -9.70 4.84
CA VAL A 364 -18.73 -9.31 4.40
C VAL A 364 -19.44 -10.52 3.81
N VAL A 365 -20.69 -10.74 4.22
CA VAL A 365 -21.56 -11.85 3.75
C VAL A 365 -22.45 -11.38 2.60
N SER A 366 -23.01 -10.18 2.73
CA SER A 366 -23.81 -9.55 1.67
C SER A 366 -23.64 -8.03 1.69
N ALA A 367 -23.95 -7.41 0.55
CA ALA A 367 -23.98 -5.97 0.38
C ALA A 367 -25.20 -5.58 -0.46
N ASP A 368 -25.92 -4.57 0.00
CA ASP A 368 -27.05 -3.98 -0.70
C ASP A 368 -26.75 -2.50 -0.97
N TYR A 369 -27.01 -2.04 -2.19
CA TYR A 369 -26.88 -0.63 -2.54
C TYR A 369 -27.76 -0.26 -3.73
N VAL A 370 -27.90 1.04 -3.99
CA VAL A 370 -28.54 1.58 -5.19
C VAL A 370 -27.46 2.17 -6.09
N ASP A 371 -27.41 1.71 -7.34
CA ASP A 371 -26.44 2.21 -8.32
C ASP A 371 -26.82 3.59 -8.90
N ALA A 372 -25.95 4.13 -9.76
CA ALA A 372 -26.14 5.43 -10.41
C ALA A 372 -27.44 5.55 -11.23
N SER A 373 -28.01 4.42 -11.68
CA SER A 373 -29.27 4.38 -12.44
C SER A 373 -30.51 4.30 -11.56
N GLY A 374 -30.33 4.22 -10.24
CA GLY A 374 -31.42 4.01 -9.28
C GLY A 374 -31.80 2.53 -9.10
N LYS A 375 -31.07 1.60 -9.72
CA LYS A 375 -31.33 0.16 -9.61
C LYS A 375 -30.78 -0.37 -8.29
N ALA A 376 -31.59 -1.16 -7.59
CA ALA A 376 -31.15 -1.91 -6.42
C ALA A 376 -30.21 -3.05 -6.86
N VAL A 377 -29.05 -3.12 -6.23
CA VAL A 377 -28.05 -4.16 -6.42
C VAL A 377 -27.88 -4.92 -5.11
N HIS A 378 -28.04 -6.23 -5.20
CA HIS A 378 -27.73 -7.17 -4.12
C HIS A 378 -26.50 -7.99 -4.52
N LEU A 379 -25.52 -8.01 -3.63
CA LEU A 379 -24.37 -8.89 -3.70
C LEU A 379 -24.48 -9.84 -2.50
N GLY A 380 -24.40 -11.15 -2.71
CA GLY A 380 -24.47 -12.12 -1.61
C GLY A 380 -25.23 -13.38 -1.99
N LYS A 381 -25.30 -14.31 -1.04
CA LYS A 381 -26.15 -15.49 -1.12
C LYS A 381 -27.38 -15.32 -0.24
#